data_AF-A0A261QZT8-F1
#
_entry.id   AF-A0A261QZT8-F1
#
_cell.length_a   1.000
_cell.length_b   1.000
_cell.length_c   1.000
_cell.angle_alpha   90.00
_cell.angle_beta   90.00
_cell.angle_gamma   90.00
#
_symmetry.space_group_name_H-M   'P 1'
#
loop_
_entity.id
_entity.type
_entity.pdbx_description
1 polymer ?
#
loop_
_entity_poly.entity_id
_entity_poly.type
_entity_poly.pdbx_seq_one_letter_code
_entity_poly.pdbx_strand_id
1 'polypeptide(L)' 'MYSIFREDMKRYVQCFKVMRRDAGATLPSPIPDLMDVELLTFSTDRAMMARGFEEVRGTRYYQGWYIEWIR' A
#
# COMPACT_ATOMS: atom_id res chain seq x y z
N MET A 1 7.61 1.86 -0.38
CA MET A 1 7.33 0.86 -1.43
C MET A 1 8.41 -0.20 -1.39
N TYR A 2 8.08 -1.41 -1.82
CA TYR A 2 9.01 -2.52 -2.00
C TYR A 2 8.50 -3.41 -3.14
N SER A 3 9.26 -4.43 -3.54
CA SER A 3 8.83 -5.36 -4.58
C SER A 3 8.90 -6.79 -4.10
N ILE A 4 7.95 -7.61 -4.55
CA ILE A 4 7.97 -9.06 -4.36
C ILE A 4 7.96 -9.73 -5.72
N PHE A 5 8.66 -10.86 -5.85
CA PHE A 5 8.55 -11.70 -7.04
C PHE A 5 7.29 -12.56 -6.91
N ARG A 6 6.42 -12.49 -7.92
CA ARG A 6 5.21 -13.29 -8.02
C ARG A 6 5.45 -14.43 -9.01
N GLU A 7 5.55 -15.64 -8.47
CA GLU A 7 5.83 -16.85 -9.26
C GLU A 7 4.75 -17.13 -10.31
N ASP A 8 3.48 -16.90 -9.97
CA ASP A 8 2.32 -17.05 -10.85
C ASP A 8 2.31 -16.06 -12.01
N MET A 9 2.91 -14.87 -11.82
CA MET A 9 2.98 -13.81 -12.83
C MET A 9 4.33 -13.75 -13.55
N LYS A 10 5.33 -14.49 -13.06
CA LYS A 10 6.73 -14.47 -13.53
C LYS A 10 7.32 -13.06 -13.60
N ARG A 11 6.91 -12.17 -12.68
CA ARG A 11 7.41 -10.78 -12.61
C ARG A 11 7.48 -10.27 -11.18
N TYR A 12 8.26 -9.21 -10.99
CA TYR A 12 8.18 -8.40 -9.79
C TYR A 12 6.95 -7.50 -9.83
N VAL A 13 6.26 -7.39 -8.70
CA VAL A 13 5.13 -6.48 -8.49
C VAL A 13 5.51 -5.45 -7.43
N GLN A 14 5.10 -4.20 -7.66
CA GLN A 14 5.26 -3.14 -6.68
C GLN A 14 4.22 -3.28 -5.57
N CYS A 15 4.69 -3.19 -4.33
CA CYS A 15 3.89 -3.25 -3.14
C CYS A 15 3.96 -1.94 -2.35
N PHE A 16 2.84 -1.58 -1.74
CA PHE A 16 2.71 -0.44 -0.87
C PHE A 16 2.29 -0.86 0.53
N LYS A 17 3.01 -0.33 1.53
CA LYS A 17 2.79 -0.54 2.96
C LYS A 17 2.93 0.79 3.65
N VAL A 18 2.00 1.10 4.55
CA VAL A 18 2.07 2.30 5.39
C VAL A 18 2.88 1.98 6.63
N MET A 19 4.01 2.65 6.79
CA MET A 19 4.86 2.51 7.97
C MET A 19 4.51 3.60 8.97
N ARG A 20 4.18 3.20 10.20
CA ARG A 20 3.92 4.11 11.32
C ARG A 20 4.97 3.89 12.40
N ARG A 21 5.36 4.98 13.07
CA ARG A 21 6.27 4.96 14.21
C ARG A 21 5.65 5.73 15.36
N ASP A 22 5.79 5.21 16.56
CA ASP A 22 5.37 5.86 17.79
C ASP A 22 6.41 5.58 18.89
N ALA A 23 6.93 6.64 19.51
CA ALA A 23 7.95 6.58 20.56
C ALA A 23 9.14 5.62 20.28
N GLY A 24 9.57 5.51 19.01
CA GLY A 24 10.66 4.61 18.59
C GLY A 24 10.22 3.17 18.25
N ALA A 25 8.99 2.79 18.54
CA ALA A 25 8.40 1.52 18.11
C ALA A 25 7.87 1.61 16.67
N THR A 26 8.01 0.52 15.91
CA THR A 26 7.34 0.38 14.61
C THR A 26 5.96 -0.22 14.82
N LEU A 27 4.92 0.51 14.43
CA LEU A 27 3.54 0.05 14.54
C LEU A 27 3.14 -0.77 13.30
N PRO A 28 2.20 -1.71 13.42
CA PRO A 28 1.62 -2.40 12.29
C PRO A 28 1.04 -1.41 11.27
N SER A 29 1.13 -1.79 9.99
CA SER A 29 0.45 -1.04 8.92
C SER A 29 -1.06 -1.04 9.20
N PRO A 30 -1.72 0.13 9.13
CA PRO A 30 -3.18 0.23 9.31
C PRO A 30 -3.96 -0.33 8.12
N ILE A 31 -3.27 -0.59 7.00
CA ILE A 31 -3.85 -1.15 5.78
C ILE A 31 -3.07 -2.40 5.36
N PRO A 32 -3.70 -3.34 4.64
CA PRO A 32 -2.98 -4.44 4.00
C PRO A 32 -1.93 -3.95 3.01
N ASP A 33 -0.93 -4.79 2.74
CA ASP A 33 0.05 -4.48 1.71
C ASP A 33 -0.65 -4.53 0.33
N LEU A 34 -0.65 -3.41 -0.39
CA LEU A 34 -1.30 -3.30 -1.71
C LEU A 34 -0.33 -3.73 -2.80
N MET A 35 -0.70 -4.73 -3.60
CA MET A 35 -0.02 -5.15 -4.82
C MET A 35 -0.50 -4.37 -6.04
N ASP A 36 0.38 -4.27 -7.05
CA ASP A 36 0.21 -3.44 -8.26
C ASP A 36 -0.29 -2.04 -7.87
N VAL A 37 0.42 -1.42 -6.93
CA VAL A 37 0.03 -0.11 -6.41
C VAL A 37 0.15 0.98 -7.47
N GLU A 38 -0.87 1.82 -7.54
CA GLU A 38 -0.82 3.11 -8.23
C GLU A 38 -1.02 4.22 -7.20
N LEU A 39 -0.10 5.19 -7.19
CA LEU A 39 -0.30 6.43 -6.46
C LEU A 39 -1.11 7.38 -7.33
N LEU A 40 -2.25 7.80 -6.82
CA LEU A 40 -3.06 8.83 -7.45
C LEU A 40 -2.64 10.18 -6.88
N THR A 41 -2.01 10.98 -7.72
CA THR A 41 -1.55 12.31 -7.35
C THR A 41 -2.75 13.24 -7.26
N PHE A 42 -3.05 13.68 -6.03
CA PHE A 42 -3.82 14.90 -5.81
C PHE A 42 -2.83 16.06 -5.65
N SER A 43 -3.20 17.24 -6.10
CA SER A 43 -2.40 18.47 -5.94
C SER A 43 -2.41 18.99 -4.50
N THR A 44 -2.21 18.10 -3.52
CA THR A 44 -2.30 18.37 -2.09
C THR A 44 -1.03 17.90 -1.38
N ASP A 45 -0.56 18.72 -0.45
CA ASP A 45 0.54 18.42 0.46
C ASP A 45 0.03 17.83 1.80
N ARG A 46 -1.24 17.45 1.87
CA ARG A 46 -1.90 16.95 3.11
C ARG A 46 -2.39 15.52 3.05
N ALA A 47 -2.50 14.97 1.85
CA ALA A 47 -3.04 13.64 1.65
C ALA A 47 -2.43 12.96 0.43
N MET A 48 -2.53 11.63 0.40
CA MET A 48 -2.15 10.80 -0.72
C MET A 48 -3.25 9.77 -0.93
N MET A 49 -3.56 9.45 -2.19
CA MET A 49 -4.38 8.29 -2.49
C MET A 49 -3.56 7.20 -3.14
N ALA A 50 -3.76 5.98 -2.67
CA ALA A 50 -3.16 4.79 -3.21
C ALA A 50 -4.28 3.81 -3.57
N ARG A 51 -4.16 3.14 -4.72
CA ARG A 51 -5.03 2.02 -5.09
C ARG A 51 -4.19 0.82 -5.44
N GLY A 52 -4.74 -0.36 -5.21
CA GLY A 52 -4.11 -1.64 -5.56
C GLY A 52 -5.03 -2.78 -5.12
N PHE A 53 -4.47 -3.96 -4.93
CA PHE A 53 -5.22 -5.08 -4.38
C PHE A 53 -4.45 -5.83 -3.30
N GLU A 54 -5.17 -6.43 -2.37
CA GLU A 54 -4.64 -7.55 -1.59
C GLU A 54 -5.14 -8.88 -2.17
N GLU A 55 -4.42 -9.97 -1.91
CA GLU A 55 -4.86 -11.30 -2.32
C GLU A 55 -5.06 -12.16 -1.09
N VAL A 56 -6.28 -12.65 -0.91
CA VAL A 56 -6.67 -13.51 0.20
C VAL A 56 -7.24 -14.79 -0.38
N ARG A 57 -6.60 -15.92 -0.07
CA ARG A 57 -6.98 -17.25 -0.56
C ARG A 57 -7.12 -17.31 -2.10
N GLY A 58 -6.17 -16.70 -2.82
CA GLY A 58 -6.15 -16.65 -4.28
C GLY A 58 -7.19 -15.72 -4.91
N THR A 59 -7.97 -15.00 -4.11
CA THR A 59 -8.94 -14.00 -4.60
C THR A 59 -8.37 -12.60 -4.41
N ARG A 60 -8.47 -11.76 -5.45
CA ARG A 60 -8.01 -10.37 -5.42
C ARG A 60 -9.11 -9.44 -4.92
N TYR A 61 -8.77 -8.62 -3.93
CA TYR A 61 -9.63 -7.60 -3.35
C TYR A 61 -9.05 -6.23 -3.67
N TYR A 62 -9.66 -5.55 -4.63
CA TYR A 62 -9.23 -4.22 -5.06
C TYR A 62 -9.72 -3.16 -4.09
N GLN A 63 -8.82 -2.27 -3.70
CA GLN A 63 -9.09 -1.27 -2.68
C GLN A 63 -8.36 0.04 -3.00
N GLY A 64 -9.00 1.14 -2.62
CA GLY A 64 -8.45 2.49 -2.67
C GLY A 64 -8.41 3.07 -1.27
N TRP A 65 -7.29 3.68 -0.92
CA TRP A 65 -7.04 4.27 0.38
C TRP A 65 -6.70 5.74 0.21
N TYR A 66 -7.44 6.60 0.90
CA TYR A 66 -7.11 8.00 1.06
C TYR A 66 -6.44 8.18 2.42
N ILE A 67 -5.18 8.61 2.39
CA ILE A 67 -4.30 8.67 3.55
C ILE A 67 -4.01 10.14 3.83
N GLU A 68 -4.48 10.63 4.97
CA GLU A 68 -4.20 11.97 5.46
C GLU A 68 -3.14 11.92 6.57
N TRP A 69 -2.34 12.97 6.68
CA TRP A 69 -1.47 13.16 7.83
C TRP A 69 -1.94 14.34 8.67
N ILE A 70 -2.07 14.10 9.97
CA ILE A 70 -2.29 15.15 10.96
C ILE A 70 -0.95 15.88 11.12
N ARG A 71 -0.98 17.20 10.98
CA ARG A 71 0.19 18.06 11.26
C ARG A 71 0.40 18.23 12.76
#